data_AF-A0A7S0HIY0-F1
#
_entry.id   AF-A0A7S0HIY0-F1
#
_cell.length_a   1.000
_cell.length_b   1.000
_cell.length_c   1.000
_cell.angle_alpha   90.00
_cell.angle_beta   90.00
_cell.angle_gamma   90.00
#
_symmetry.space_group_name_H-M   'P 1'
#
loop_
_entity.id
_entity.type
_entity.pdbx_description
1 polymer ?
#
loop_
_entity_poly.entity_id
_entity_poly.type
_entity_poly.pdbx_seq_one_letter_code
_entity_poly.pdbx_strand_id
1 'polypeptide(L)'
;GNAQFEMIRRNEIYSIRRACTAVGGSSYRPELIFLVVQKRTHCRLFTPENGGQTLGNALPGTVIDSQITANGQFDFYMCSHYGLKGTSKPTHYHVIVDDVGLKADEIQRFTFDLCHMYARCTKIVSSPAPCHYAHLAAYSAHYNQPDFREKDEGDVKASRAAEPGELLHILPHLQDVLYYT
;
A
#
# COMPACT_ATOMS: atom_id res chain seq x y z
N GLY A 1 -6.71 -13.08 -0.41
CA GLY A 1 -7.90 -13.92 -0.69
C GLY A 1 -9.00 -13.62 0.32
N ASN A 2 -10.28 -13.84 -0.01
CA ASN A 2 -11.46 -13.35 0.75
C ASN A 2 -11.41 -13.53 2.29
N ALA A 3 -10.83 -14.63 2.79
CA ALA A 3 -10.65 -14.84 4.23
C ALA A 3 -9.77 -13.77 4.91
N GLN A 4 -8.78 -13.24 4.19
CA GLN A 4 -7.95 -12.13 4.68
C GLN A 4 -8.75 -10.83 4.78
N PHE A 5 -9.71 -10.58 3.88
CA PHE A 5 -10.53 -9.37 3.95
C PHE A 5 -11.45 -9.38 5.18
N GLU A 6 -12.01 -10.54 5.54
CA GLU A 6 -12.75 -10.69 6.79
C GLU A 6 -11.87 -10.50 8.03
N MET A 7 -10.64 -11.00 8.00
CA MET A 7 -9.68 -10.77 9.07
C MET A 7 -9.33 -9.27 9.22
N ILE A 8 -9.11 -8.57 8.10
CA ILE A 8 -8.84 -7.12 8.09
C ILE A 8 -10.02 -6.35 8.70
N ARG A 9 -11.27 -6.71 8.36
CA ARG A 9 -12.47 -6.11 8.95
C ARG A 9 -12.53 -6.30 10.46
N ARG A 10 -12.34 -7.54 10.92
CA ARG A 10 -12.47 -7.89 12.34
C ARG A 10 -11.35 -7.34 13.21
N ASN A 11 -10.13 -7.26 12.68
CA ASN A 11 -8.96 -6.92 13.47
C ASN A 11 -8.52 -5.48 13.21
N GLU A 12 -8.17 -5.13 11.98
CA GLU A 12 -7.52 -3.86 11.66
C GLU A 12 -8.52 -2.69 11.71
N ILE A 13 -9.61 -2.79 10.94
CA ILE A 13 -10.65 -1.74 10.89
C ILE A 13 -11.28 -1.52 12.28
N TYR A 14 -11.58 -2.62 12.98
CA TYR A 14 -12.06 -2.55 14.36
C TYR A 14 -11.08 -1.85 15.29
N SER A 15 -9.78 -2.17 15.19
CA SER A 15 -8.74 -1.56 16.03
C SER A 15 -8.57 -0.07 15.74
N ILE A 16 -8.63 0.35 14.47
CA ILE A 16 -8.60 1.77 14.08
C ILE A 16 -9.78 2.51 14.71
N ARG A 17 -11.01 2.01 14.55
CA ARG A 17 -12.22 2.63 15.13
C ARG A 17 -12.16 2.70 16.67
N ARG A 18 -11.63 1.66 17.31
CA ARG A 18 -11.38 1.67 18.76
C ARG A 18 -10.35 2.70 19.17
N ALA A 19 -9.25 2.84 18.42
CA ALA A 19 -8.23 3.84 18.68
C ALA A 19 -8.80 5.27 18.57
N CYS A 20 -9.62 5.55 17.55
CA CYS A 20 -10.34 6.83 17.45
C CYS A 20 -11.18 7.09 18.71
N THR A 21 -11.99 6.10 19.11
CA THR A 21 -12.83 6.24 20.32
C THR A 21 -11.99 6.44 21.59
N ALA A 22 -10.82 5.81 21.69
CA ALA A 22 -9.93 5.93 22.84
C ALA A 22 -9.28 7.32 22.93
N VAL A 23 -8.93 7.93 21.79
CA VAL A 23 -8.27 9.24 21.74
C VAL A 23 -9.28 10.39 21.88
N GLY A 24 -10.43 10.31 21.21
CA GLY A 24 -11.39 11.41 21.11
C GLY A 24 -12.72 11.17 21.85
N GLY A 25 -12.82 10.10 22.64
CA GLY A 25 -14.05 9.72 23.33
C GLY A 25 -15.14 9.18 22.40
N SER A 26 -16.33 8.91 22.95
CA SER A 26 -17.44 8.28 22.22
C SER A 26 -17.99 9.10 21.05
N SER A 27 -17.74 10.42 21.06
CA SER A 27 -18.15 11.37 20.02
C SER A 27 -17.22 11.42 18.81
N TYR A 28 -15.96 10.97 18.94
CA TYR A 28 -15.02 10.98 17.82
C TYR A 28 -15.11 9.70 17.00
N ARG A 29 -15.99 9.74 15.99
CA ARG A 29 -16.23 8.66 15.03
C ARG A 29 -16.07 9.17 13.60
N PRO A 30 -14.84 9.42 13.13
CA PRO A 30 -14.60 9.84 11.76
C PRO A 30 -15.03 8.74 10.78
N GLU A 31 -15.51 9.16 9.61
CA GLU A 31 -15.74 8.27 8.47
C GLU A 31 -14.41 7.69 8.00
N LEU A 32 -14.41 6.40 7.66
CA LEU A 32 -13.21 5.67 7.24
C LEU A 32 -13.36 5.19 5.80
N ILE A 33 -12.30 5.38 5.01
CA ILE A 33 -12.10 4.68 3.74
C ILE A 33 -10.88 3.79 3.90
N PHE A 34 -11.03 2.49 3.62
CA PHE A 34 -9.97 1.50 3.77
C PHE A 34 -9.76 0.75 2.44
N LEU A 35 -8.57 0.91 1.86
CA LEU A 35 -8.16 0.24 0.64
C LEU A 35 -7.02 -0.73 0.90
N VAL A 36 -7.14 -1.95 0.37
CA VAL A 36 -6.03 -2.91 0.29
C VAL A 36 -5.31 -2.72 -1.03
N VAL A 37 -4.00 -2.51 -0.98
CA VAL A 37 -3.14 -2.29 -2.15
C VAL A 37 -2.29 -3.53 -2.44
N GLN A 38 -2.61 -4.25 -3.51
CA GLN A 38 -1.88 -5.43 -3.95
C GLN A 38 -1.03 -5.10 -5.19
N LYS A 39 0.24 -4.74 -4.96
CA LYS A 39 1.20 -4.37 -6.02
C LYS A 39 1.76 -5.55 -6.83
N ARG A 40 1.82 -6.74 -6.22
CA ARG A 40 2.37 -7.95 -6.87
C ARG A 40 1.22 -8.79 -7.42
N THR A 41 0.83 -8.48 -8.65
CA THR A 41 -0.28 -9.15 -9.35
C THR A 41 0.22 -10.00 -10.51
N HIS A 42 -0.57 -11.01 -10.91
CA HIS A 42 -0.35 -11.78 -12.13
C HIS A 42 -0.96 -11.10 -13.37
N CYS A 43 -1.87 -10.13 -13.18
CA CYS A 43 -2.46 -9.35 -14.25
C CYS A 43 -1.41 -8.56 -15.05
N ARG A 44 -1.56 -8.51 -16.37
CA ARG A 44 -0.76 -7.68 -17.29
C ARG A 44 -1.70 -7.01 -18.27
N LEU A 45 -1.49 -5.71 -18.50
CA LEU A 45 -2.30 -4.92 -19.42
C LEU A 45 -1.48 -4.63 -20.67
N PHE A 46 -2.08 -4.93 -21.81
CA PHE A 46 -1.50 -4.69 -23.12
C PHE A 46 -2.41 -3.73 -23.88
N THR A 47 -1.79 -2.80 -24.59
CA THR A 47 -2.52 -1.89 -25.48
C THR A 47 -2.44 -2.41 -26.92
N PRO A 48 -3.50 -2.25 -27.73
CA PRO A 48 -3.41 -2.47 -29.17
C PRO A 48 -2.32 -1.60 -29.80
N GLU A 49 -1.79 -2.02 -30.95
CA GLU A 49 -0.72 -1.29 -31.64
C GLU A 49 -1.06 0.21 -31.80
N ASN A 50 -0.14 1.08 -31.37
CA ASN A 50 -0.23 2.55 -31.33
C ASN A 50 -1.10 3.18 -30.22
N GLY A 51 -1.66 2.41 -29.29
CA GLY A 51 -2.51 2.92 -28.20
C GLY A 51 -1.84 3.12 -26.83
N GLY A 52 -0.54 2.85 -26.70
CA GLY A 52 0.15 2.80 -25.40
C GLY A 52 1.52 3.47 -25.37
N GLN A 53 2.26 3.19 -24.28
CA GLN A 53 3.63 3.67 -24.10
C GLN A 53 4.60 2.97 -25.06
N THR A 54 5.81 3.51 -25.21
CA THR A 54 6.95 2.79 -25.77
C THR A 54 7.06 1.43 -25.10
N LEU A 55 7.09 0.33 -25.89
CA LEU A 55 7.04 -1.08 -25.46
C LEU A 55 5.63 -1.69 -25.24
N GLY A 56 4.55 -1.02 -25.63
CA GLY A 56 3.19 -1.60 -25.65
C GLY A 56 2.48 -1.65 -24.29
N ASN A 57 3.05 -1.00 -23.27
CA ASN A 57 2.45 -0.88 -21.95
C ASN A 57 1.24 0.07 -21.94
N ALA A 58 0.27 -0.20 -21.09
CA ALA A 58 -0.84 0.71 -20.81
C ALA A 58 -0.34 2.08 -20.32
N LEU A 59 -1.02 3.16 -20.71
CA LEU A 59 -0.66 4.52 -20.27
C LEU A 59 -0.80 4.66 -18.74
N PRO A 60 -0.01 5.54 -18.10
CA PRO A 60 -0.22 5.83 -16.68
C PRO A 60 -1.62 6.40 -16.46
N GLY A 61 -2.30 5.94 -15.41
CA GLY A 61 -3.68 6.29 -15.13
C GLY A 61 -4.71 5.38 -15.82
N THR A 62 -4.28 4.37 -16.60
CA THR A 62 -5.22 3.35 -17.09
C THR A 62 -5.80 2.57 -15.92
N VAL A 63 -7.12 2.61 -15.79
CA VAL A 63 -7.91 1.89 -14.79
C VAL A 63 -8.74 0.81 -15.46
N ILE A 64 -8.88 -0.34 -14.81
CA ILE A 64 -9.82 -1.39 -15.17
C ILE A 64 -10.60 -1.79 -13.92
N ASP A 65 -11.88 -1.48 -13.92
CA ASP A 65 -12.84 -1.74 -12.83
C ASP A 65 -13.97 -2.69 -13.25
N SER A 66 -13.96 -3.18 -14.48
CA SER A 66 -14.95 -4.09 -15.04
C SER A 66 -14.33 -5.35 -15.65
N GLN A 67 -15.14 -6.40 -15.81
CA GLN A 67 -14.85 -7.70 -16.46
C GLN A 67 -13.83 -8.60 -15.73
N ILE A 68 -12.74 -8.05 -15.20
CA ILE A 68 -11.66 -8.79 -14.52
C ILE A 68 -11.61 -8.53 -13.00
N THR A 69 -12.59 -7.77 -12.49
CA THR A 69 -12.80 -7.45 -11.09
C THR A 69 -13.68 -8.49 -10.40
N ALA A 70 -13.62 -8.54 -9.07
CA ALA A 70 -14.35 -9.56 -8.32
C ALA A 70 -15.85 -9.20 -8.23
N ASN A 71 -16.71 -10.13 -8.65
CA ASN A 71 -18.17 -9.92 -8.60
C ASN A 71 -18.65 -9.53 -7.20
N GLY A 72 -19.36 -8.40 -7.10
CA GLY A 72 -19.96 -7.91 -5.87
C GLY A 72 -18.97 -7.28 -4.88
N GLN A 73 -17.71 -7.09 -5.27
CA GLN A 73 -16.74 -6.31 -4.52
C GLN A 73 -16.43 -5.03 -5.28
N PHE A 74 -16.05 -3.99 -4.55
CA PHE A 74 -15.54 -2.78 -5.17
C PHE A 74 -14.01 -2.88 -5.22
N ASP A 75 -13.50 -3.31 -6.37
CA ASP A 75 -12.08 -3.42 -6.66
C ASP A 75 -11.75 -2.90 -8.07
N PHE A 76 -10.49 -2.52 -8.27
CA PHE A 76 -10.02 -2.03 -9.57
C PHE A 76 -8.52 -2.25 -9.73
N TYR A 77 -8.09 -2.44 -10.97
CA TYR A 77 -6.68 -2.43 -11.36
C TYR A 77 -6.31 -1.04 -11.86
N MET A 78 -5.13 -0.55 -11.50
CA MET A 78 -4.60 0.70 -12.06
C MET A 78 -3.13 0.55 -12.42
N CYS A 79 -2.80 0.93 -13.65
CA CYS A 79 -1.43 1.13 -14.11
C CYS A 79 -1.05 2.59 -13.88
N SER A 80 -0.45 2.92 -12.73
CA SER A 80 -0.18 4.32 -12.36
C SER A 80 1.13 4.89 -12.91
N HIS A 81 2.04 4.07 -13.44
CA HIS A 81 3.42 4.47 -13.71
C HIS A 81 3.87 4.14 -15.14
N TYR A 82 4.96 4.79 -15.56
CA TYR A 82 5.60 4.48 -16.83
C TYR A 82 6.37 3.16 -16.77
N GLY A 83 6.14 2.29 -17.76
CA GLY A 83 6.80 0.99 -17.90
C GLY A 83 8.17 1.12 -18.53
N LEU A 84 9.19 1.47 -17.74
CA LEU A 84 10.55 1.72 -18.25
C LEU A 84 11.22 0.49 -18.87
N LYS A 85 10.90 -0.71 -18.38
CA LYS A 85 11.47 -1.97 -18.87
C LYS A 85 10.47 -3.11 -18.69
N GLY A 86 10.29 -3.90 -19.76
CA GLY A 86 9.36 -5.02 -19.78
C GLY A 86 7.91 -4.58 -19.67
N THR A 87 7.04 -5.50 -19.24
CA THR A 87 5.61 -5.25 -19.09
C THR A 87 5.27 -4.73 -17.69
N SER A 88 4.58 -3.59 -17.64
CA SER A 88 4.06 -2.99 -16.41
C SER A 88 3.12 -3.94 -15.69
N LYS A 89 3.21 -3.95 -14.36
CA LYS A 89 2.28 -4.69 -13.50
C LYS A 89 1.28 -3.68 -12.92
N PRO A 90 -0.01 -3.73 -13.28
CA PRO A 90 -1.01 -2.91 -12.63
C PRO A 90 -1.15 -3.33 -11.16
N THR A 91 -1.37 -2.34 -10.31
CA THR A 91 -1.68 -2.56 -8.89
C THR A 91 -3.17 -2.80 -8.75
N HIS A 92 -3.54 -3.80 -7.96
CA HIS A 92 -4.93 -4.15 -7.68
C HIS A 92 -5.33 -3.52 -6.34
N TYR A 93 -6.44 -2.79 -6.35
CA TYR A 93 -6.98 -2.08 -5.20
C TYR A 93 -8.31 -2.71 -4.84
N HIS A 94 -8.50 -3.03 -3.57
CA HIS A 94 -9.80 -3.45 -3.04
C HIS A 94 -10.28 -2.43 -2.02
N VAL A 95 -11.45 -1.85 -2.26
CA VAL A 95 -12.13 -0.99 -1.31
C VAL A 95 -12.89 -1.88 -0.32
N ILE A 96 -12.40 -1.94 0.92
CA ILE A 96 -12.95 -2.82 1.96
C ILE A 96 -14.03 -2.12 2.77
N VAL A 97 -13.82 -0.82 3.03
CA VAL A 97 -14.73 0.09 3.73
C VAL A 97 -14.71 1.43 3.02
N ASP A 98 -15.89 2.00 2.85
CA ASP A 98 -16.10 3.39 2.43
C ASP A 98 -17.32 3.91 3.17
N ASP A 99 -17.08 4.52 4.33
CA ASP A 99 -18.15 5.15 5.13
C ASP A 99 -18.60 6.48 4.51
N VAL A 100 -17.77 7.12 3.69
CA VAL A 100 -18.02 8.43 3.05
C VAL A 100 -18.99 8.28 1.89
N GLY A 101 -18.97 7.13 1.20
CA GLY A 101 -19.83 6.84 0.06
C GLY A 101 -19.36 7.53 -1.22
N LEU A 102 -18.04 7.52 -1.46
CA LEU A 102 -17.45 8.09 -2.66
C LEU A 102 -17.79 7.26 -3.90
N LYS A 103 -17.86 7.95 -5.05
CA LYS A 103 -18.01 7.27 -6.34
C LYS A 103 -16.71 6.59 -6.73
N ALA A 104 -16.83 5.60 -7.62
CA ALA A 104 -15.67 4.85 -8.11
C ALA A 104 -14.58 5.75 -8.69
N ASP A 105 -14.97 6.68 -9.57
CA ASP A 105 -14.05 7.63 -10.20
C ASP A 105 -13.31 8.51 -9.18
N GLU A 106 -13.95 8.86 -8.06
CA GLU A 106 -13.37 9.71 -7.02
C GLU A 106 -12.27 8.96 -6.27
N ILE A 107 -12.52 7.71 -5.88
CA ILE A 107 -11.53 6.86 -5.22
C ILE A 107 -10.37 6.52 -6.17
N GLN A 108 -10.66 6.21 -7.43
CA GLN A 108 -9.65 5.92 -8.44
C GLN A 108 -8.74 7.13 -8.67
N ARG A 109 -9.32 8.32 -8.82
CA ARG A 109 -8.58 9.58 -8.98
C ARG A 109 -7.76 9.92 -7.74
N PHE A 110 -8.35 9.84 -6.55
CA PHE A 110 -7.65 10.06 -5.29
C PHE A 110 -6.44 9.12 -5.14
N THR A 111 -6.62 7.84 -5.47
CA THR A 111 -5.55 6.84 -5.44
C THR A 111 -4.44 7.18 -6.45
N PHE A 112 -4.81 7.66 -7.65
CA PHE A 112 -3.84 8.08 -8.66
C PHE A 112 -3.07 9.34 -8.24
N ASP A 113 -3.73 10.32 -7.65
CA ASP A 113 -3.10 11.53 -7.13
C ASP A 113 -2.06 11.19 -6.06
N LEU A 114 -2.38 10.27 -5.13
CA LEU A 114 -1.41 9.78 -4.14
C LEU A 114 -0.17 9.11 -4.74
N CYS A 115 -0.24 8.56 -5.96
CA CYS A 115 0.92 8.00 -6.66
C CYS A 115 1.88 9.09 -7.19
N HIS A 116 1.46 10.36 -7.24
CA HIS A 116 2.31 11.50 -7.62
C HIS A 116 3.05 12.13 -6.43
N MET A 117 2.61 11.82 -5.19
CA MET A 117 3.09 12.48 -3.97
C MET A 117 4.37 11.84 -3.38
N TYR A 118 5.06 10.98 -4.14
CA TYR A 118 6.26 10.33 -3.65
C TYR A 118 7.49 11.23 -3.82
N ALA A 119 7.97 11.79 -2.71
CA ALA A 119 8.96 12.87 -2.69
C ALA A 119 10.36 12.46 -3.14
N ARG A 120 10.69 11.15 -3.15
CA ARG A 120 12.03 10.67 -3.52
C ARG A 120 12.29 10.63 -5.03
N CYS A 121 11.28 10.86 -5.88
CA CYS A 121 11.50 10.97 -7.32
C CYS A 121 10.47 11.86 -8.02
N THR A 122 10.86 12.44 -9.15
CA THR A 122 9.98 13.24 -10.03
C THR A 122 9.12 12.40 -10.98
N LYS A 123 8.84 11.13 -10.62
CA LYS A 123 8.10 10.17 -11.43
C LYS A 123 6.91 9.63 -10.66
N ILE A 124 5.85 9.30 -11.39
CA ILE A 124 4.68 8.62 -10.81
C ILE A 124 5.08 7.19 -10.41
N VAL A 125 4.77 6.81 -9.17
CA VAL A 125 5.08 5.48 -8.64
C VAL A 125 3.94 4.49 -8.85
N SER A 126 4.26 3.20 -8.71
CA SER A 126 3.35 2.08 -8.99
C SER A 126 2.26 1.83 -7.94
N SER A 127 2.38 2.44 -6.77
CA SER A 127 1.42 2.37 -5.66
C SER A 127 1.43 3.70 -4.90
N PRO A 128 0.40 4.02 -4.10
CA PRO A 128 0.31 5.30 -3.40
C PRO A 128 1.54 5.59 -2.54
N ALA A 129 1.93 6.87 -2.46
CA ALA A 129 3.09 7.29 -1.66
C ALA A 129 3.05 6.80 -0.20
N PRO A 130 1.89 6.82 0.52
CA PRO A 130 1.81 6.26 1.88
C PRO A 130 2.21 4.78 1.96
N CYS A 131 1.81 3.96 0.98
CA CYS A 131 2.18 2.54 0.94
C CYS A 131 3.69 2.36 0.70
N HIS A 132 4.29 3.21 -0.13
CA HIS A 132 5.74 3.22 -0.34
C HIS A 132 6.51 3.60 0.92
N TYR A 133 6.06 4.63 1.64
CA TYR A 133 6.67 5.06 2.90
C TYR A 133 6.53 4.00 3.99
N ALA A 134 5.35 3.38 4.14
CA ALA A 134 5.16 2.27 5.08
C ALA A 134 6.11 1.10 4.78
N HIS A 135 6.35 0.78 3.51
CA HIS A 135 7.32 -0.25 3.13
C HIS A 135 8.76 0.13 3.52
N LEU A 136 9.17 1.38 3.29
CA LEU A 136 10.49 1.89 3.68
C LEU A 136 10.67 1.90 5.20
N ALA A 137 9.66 2.32 5.95
CA ALA A 137 9.67 2.32 7.41
C ALA A 137 9.81 0.89 7.97
N ALA A 138 9.03 -0.06 7.44
CA ALA A 138 9.14 -1.47 7.84
C ALA A 138 10.50 -2.08 7.47
N TYR A 139 11.04 -1.75 6.29
CA TYR A 139 12.36 -2.20 5.86
C TYR A 139 13.47 -1.62 6.75
N SER A 140 13.39 -0.32 7.08
CA SER A 140 14.33 0.35 7.98
C SER A 140 14.28 -0.24 9.40
N ALA A 141 13.07 -0.49 9.93
CA ALA A 141 12.90 -1.15 11.22
C ALA A 141 13.55 -2.55 11.22
N HIS A 142 13.29 -3.36 10.20
CA HIS A 142 13.90 -4.69 10.07
C HIS A 142 15.44 -4.62 10.03
N TYR A 143 16.01 -3.70 9.26
CA TYR A 143 17.47 -3.54 9.16
C TYR A 143 18.12 -3.11 10.48
N ASN A 144 17.41 -2.31 11.27
CA ASN A 144 17.92 -1.78 12.53
C ASN A 144 17.71 -2.74 13.71
N GLN A 145 17.11 -3.92 13.51
CA GLN A 145 17.00 -4.90 14.59
C GLN A 145 18.40 -5.46 14.94
N PRO A 146 18.74 -5.59 16.23
CA PRO A 146 20.04 -6.07 16.68
C PRO A 146 20.38 -7.46 16.11
N ASP A 147 19.39 -8.38 16.09
CA ASP A 147 19.51 -9.72 15.51
C ASP A 147 19.88 -9.76 14.01
N PHE A 148 19.56 -8.68 13.26
CA PHE A 148 19.90 -8.57 11.84
C PHE A 148 21.30 -8.00 11.64
N ARG A 149 21.74 -7.04 12.48
CA ARG A 149 23.08 -6.44 12.41
C ARG A 149 24.19 -7.41 12.82
N GLU A 150 23.92 -8.34 13.73
CA GLU A 150 24.92 -9.33 14.18
C GLU A 150 25.12 -10.49 13.17
N LYS A 151 24.18 -10.74 12.26
CA LYS A 151 24.27 -11.83 11.27
C LYS A 151 25.29 -11.63 10.15
N ASP A 152 25.80 -10.41 9.96
CA ASP A 152 26.90 -10.15 9.03
C ASP A 152 28.28 -10.51 9.62
N GLU A 153 28.38 -10.74 10.94
CA GLU A 153 29.60 -11.19 11.62
C GLU A 153 29.47 -12.63 12.14
N GLY A 154 29.26 -13.57 11.23
CA GLY A 154 29.53 -14.99 11.47
C GLY A 154 28.41 -15.77 12.19
N ASP A 155 28.07 -16.89 11.56
CA ASP A 155 27.28 -18.02 12.06
C ASP A 155 25.76 -17.98 11.81
N VAL A 156 25.31 -18.96 11.00
CA VAL A 156 23.91 -19.15 10.59
C VAL A 156 23.19 -19.89 11.71
N LYS A 157 22.54 -19.16 12.62
CA LYS A 157 21.51 -19.73 13.49
C LYS A 157 20.12 -19.21 13.13
N ALA A 158 19.15 -20.14 13.18
CA ALA A 158 17.75 -19.91 12.90
C ALA A 158 17.24 -18.70 13.69
N SER A 159 16.67 -17.72 12.98
CA SER A 159 16.05 -16.53 13.58
C SER A 159 14.97 -16.95 14.57
N ARG A 160 15.14 -16.58 15.85
CA ARG A 160 13.99 -16.40 16.74
C ARG A 160 13.10 -15.31 16.15
N ALA A 161 11.79 -15.51 16.19
CA ALA A 161 10.87 -14.40 15.98
C ALA A 161 11.11 -13.40 17.11
N ALA A 162 11.33 -12.12 16.77
CA ALA A 162 11.41 -11.06 17.76
C ALA A 162 10.17 -11.12 18.67
N GLU A 163 10.38 -11.10 19.98
CA GLU A 163 9.29 -11.10 20.95
C GLU A 163 8.37 -9.88 20.66
N PRO A 164 7.04 -10.06 20.63
CA PRO A 164 6.11 -8.97 20.37
C PRO A 164 6.15 -7.95 21.51
N GLY A 165 7.02 -6.94 21.41
CA GLY A 165 7.14 -5.91 22.44
C GLY A 165 8.37 -5.02 22.39
N GLU A 166 9.49 -5.46 21.81
CA GLU A 166 10.64 -4.56 21.58
C GLU A 166 10.39 -3.71 20.33
N LEU A 167 9.56 -2.68 20.50
CA LEU A 167 9.42 -1.61 19.52
C LEU A 167 10.81 -1.01 19.29
N LEU A 168 11.24 -0.93 18.04
CA LEU A 168 12.53 -0.32 17.70
C LEU A 168 12.57 1.09 18.30
N HIS A 169 13.45 1.32 19.27
CA HIS A 169 13.48 2.57 20.01
C HIS A 169 14.07 3.66 19.11
N ILE A 170 13.20 4.38 18.40
CA ILE A 170 13.60 5.51 17.57
C ILE A 170 13.94 6.69 18.48
N LEU A 171 15.06 7.36 18.19
CA LEU A 171 15.49 8.54 18.93
C LEU A 171 14.37 9.59 18.93
N PRO A 172 14.08 10.27 20.06
CA PRO A 172 12.92 11.16 20.17
C PRO A 172 12.83 12.23 19.07
N HIS A 173 13.96 12.79 18.65
CA HIS A 173 14.02 13.83 17.60
C HIS A 173 13.75 13.30 16.17
N LEU A 174 13.69 11.97 15.98
CA LEU A 174 13.41 11.34 14.69
C LEU A 174 11.97 10.82 14.58
N GLN A 175 11.19 10.86 15.66
CA GLN A 175 9.83 10.29 15.68
C GLN A 175 8.87 11.03 14.73
N ASP A 176 9.06 12.34 14.57
CA ASP A 176 8.25 13.19 13.68
C ASP A 176 8.92 13.47 12.32
N VAL A 177 9.97 12.72 11.99
CA VAL A 177 10.75 12.89 10.75
C VAL A 177 10.63 11.63 9.89
N LEU A 178 10.54 11.79 8.57
CA LEU A 178 10.63 10.70 7.61
C LEU A 178 12.07 10.14 7.49
N TYR A 179 12.70 9.72 8.59
CA TYR A 179 14.11 9.29 8.63
C TYR A 179 14.41 8.06 7.74
N TYR A 180 13.38 7.34 7.30
CA TYR A 180 13.45 6.15 6.44
C TYR A 180 13.34 6.47 4.94
N THR A 181 13.16 7.75 4.58
CA THR A 181 13.14 8.19 3.16
C THR A 181 14.52 8.51 2.65
#